data_AF-D2QPZ2-F1
#
_entry.id   AF-D2QPZ2-F1
#
_cell.length_a   1.000
_cell.length_b   1.000
_cell.length_c   1.000
_cell.angle_alpha   90.00
_cell.angle_beta   90.00
_cell.angle_gamma   90.00
#
_symmetry.space_group_name_H-M   'P 1'
#
loop_
_entity.id
_entity.type
_entity.pdbx_description
1 polymer ?
#
loop_
_entity_poly.entity_id
_entity_poly.type
_entity_poly.pdbx_seq_one_letter_code
_entity_poly.pdbx_strand_id
1 'polypeptide(L)'
;MSHTYHFELNSKPGKDGRHTVLLRITANRKHKRIKTDIAVKSSEFDPKAEWGKWVRSRNMDNKEINQRLKEILSQAESEGRTLEKRPLPRPKPCPTAPVILSP
;
A
#
# COMPACT_ATOMS: atom_id res chain seq x y z
N MET A 1 -11.49 11.14 12.45
CA MET A 1 -11.20 9.72 12.14
C MET A 1 -9.70 9.52 12.19
N SER A 2 -9.21 8.43 12.78
CA SER A 2 -7.77 8.10 12.73
C SER A 2 -7.49 7.30 11.46
N HIS A 3 -6.67 7.85 10.57
CA HIS A 3 -6.12 7.17 9.41
C HIS A 3 -4.70 6.74 9.76
N THR A 4 -4.39 5.45 9.62
CA THR A 4 -3.05 4.94 9.89
C THR A 4 -2.40 4.47 8.60
N TYR A 5 -1.19 4.94 8.35
CA TYR A 5 -0.41 4.64 7.16
C TYR A 5 0.84 3.85 7.56
N HIS A 6 1.02 2.69 6.94
CA HIS A 6 2.21 1.86 7.15
C HIS A 6 2.73 1.35 5.83
N PHE A 7 4.05 1.37 5.66
CA PHE A 7 4.69 0.66 4.57
C PHE A 7 4.99 -0.78 4.99
N GLU A 8 4.67 -1.72 4.12
CA GLU A 8 4.96 -3.14 4.31
C GLU A 8 5.53 -3.72 3.01
N LEU A 9 6.25 -4.84 3.08
CA LEU A 9 6.69 -5.55 1.89
C LEU A 9 5.63 -6.53 1.43
N ASN A 10 5.53 -6.69 0.11
CA ASN A 10 4.80 -7.80 -0.46
C ASN A 10 5.42 -9.14 0.01
N SER A 11 4.58 -10.11 0.37
CA SER A 11 5.04 -11.42 0.86
C SER A 11 5.80 -12.19 -0.23
N LYS A 12 5.39 -12.05 -1.50
CA LYS A 12 6.05 -12.72 -2.62
C LYS A 12 7.12 -11.80 -3.24
N PRO A 13 8.37 -12.26 -3.39
CA PRO A 13 9.37 -11.55 -4.16
C PRO A 13 8.99 -11.54 -5.65
N GLY A 14 9.46 -10.54 -6.38
CA GLY A 14 9.45 -10.52 -7.84
C GLY A 14 10.50 -11.46 -8.44
N LYS A 15 10.57 -11.49 -9.77
CA LYS A 15 11.58 -12.30 -10.50
C LYS A 15 13.02 -11.94 -10.12
N ASP A 16 13.25 -10.68 -9.77
CA ASP A 16 14.57 -10.16 -9.39
C ASP A 16 14.93 -10.38 -7.90
N GLY A 17 14.09 -11.12 -7.15
CA GLY A 17 14.28 -11.37 -5.72
C GLY A 17 14.01 -10.16 -4.82
N ARG A 18 13.57 -9.03 -5.37
CA ARG A 18 13.13 -7.84 -4.62
C ARG A 18 11.65 -7.92 -4.31
N HIS A 19 11.26 -7.36 -3.17
CA HIS A 19 9.88 -7.28 -2.73
C HIS A 19 9.34 -5.88 -3.02
N THR A 20 8.17 -5.80 -3.65
CA THR A 20 7.48 -4.52 -3.85
C THR A 20 7.03 -3.95 -2.52
N VAL A 21 7.27 -2.65 -2.32
CA VAL A 21 6.77 -1.92 -1.15
C VAL A 21 5.28 -1.63 -1.35
N LEU A 22 4.49 -1.81 -0.31
CA LEU A 22 3.05 -1.60 -0.29
C LEU A 22 2.74 -0.53 0.75
N LEU A 23 1.86 0.41 0.41
CA LEU A 23 1.28 1.34 1.37
C LEU A 23 -0.04 0.76 1.90
N ARG A 24 -0.04 0.38 3.18
CA ARG A 24 -1.23 -0.04 3.91
C ARG A 24 -1.89 1.18 4.56
N ILE A 25 -3.10 1.46 4.13
CA ILE A 25 -3.96 2.52 4.66
C ILE A 25 -5.05 1.86 5.47
N THR A 26 -5.16 2.21 6.75
CA THR A 26 -6.22 1.73 7.65
C THR A 26 -7.14 2.88 8.03
N ALA A 27 -8.43 2.74 7.76
CA ALA A 27 -9.47 3.71 8.07
C ALA A 27 -10.79 2.99 8.41
N ASN A 28 -11.51 3.42 9.44
CA ASN A 28 -12.81 2.87 9.82
C ASN A 28 -12.82 1.33 9.96
N ARG A 29 -11.80 0.76 10.61
CA ARG A 29 -11.57 -0.70 10.78
C ARG A 29 -11.41 -1.49 9.47
N LYS A 30 -11.30 -0.81 8.33
CA LYS A 30 -10.99 -1.40 7.02
C LYS A 30 -9.56 -1.03 6.64
N HIS A 31 -8.87 -1.94 5.95
CA HIS A 31 -7.55 -1.66 5.41
C HIS A 31 -7.56 -1.82 3.89
N LYS A 32 -6.80 -0.95 3.22
CA LYS A 32 -6.53 -1.01 1.78
C LYS A 32 -5.02 -1.02 1.59
N ARG A 33 -4.55 -1.80 0.62
CA ARG A 33 -3.15 -1.84 0.21
C ARG A 33 -3.03 -1.20 -1.16
N ILE A 34 -2.07 -0.30 -1.32
CA ILE A 34 -1.70 0.32 -2.59
C ILE A 34 -0.31 -0.19 -2.94
N LYS A 35 -0.14 -0.71 -4.17
CA LYS A 35 1.17 -1.10 -4.69
C LYS A 35 1.93 0.15 -5.09
N THR A 36 3.20 0.25 -4.71
CA THR A 36 4.10 1.28 -5.20
C THR A 36 4.95 0.77 -6.37
N ASP A 37 5.63 1.69 -7.02
CA ASP A 37 6.64 1.49 -8.08
C ASP A 37 8.00 1.04 -7.53
N ILE A 38 8.16 0.95 -6.21
CA ILE A 38 9.43 0.69 -5.54
C ILE A 38 9.53 -0.77 -5.13
N ALA A 39 10.66 -1.41 -5.47
CA ALA A 39 10.99 -2.75 -5.03
C ALA A 39 12.37 -2.80 -4.36
N VAL A 40 12.44 -3.38 -3.15
CA VAL A 40 13.65 -3.45 -2.33
C VAL A 40 13.89 -4.86 -1.80
N LYS A 41 15.12 -5.18 -1.41
CA LYS A 41 15.40 -6.46 -0.74
C LYS A 41 14.83 -6.44 0.68
N SER A 42 14.37 -7.59 1.17
CA SER A 42 13.84 -7.68 2.54
C SER A 42 14.85 -7.32 3.61
N SER A 43 16.15 -7.51 3.36
CA SER A 43 17.23 -7.16 4.29
C SER A 43 17.48 -5.66 4.42
N GLU A 44 17.06 -4.89 3.42
CA GLU A 44 17.28 -3.44 3.31
C GLU A 44 16.06 -2.66 3.80
N PHE A 45 14.90 -3.29 3.88
CA PHE A 45 13.68 -2.67 4.37
C PHE A 45 13.57 -2.80 5.89
N ASP A 46 13.12 -1.73 6.55
CA ASP A 46 12.80 -1.72 7.95
C ASP A 46 11.29 -1.48 8.16
N PRO A 47 10.52 -2.52 8.50
CA PRO A 47 9.07 -2.41 8.70
C PRO A 47 8.68 -1.63 9.96
N LYS A 48 9.63 -1.42 10.88
CA LYS A 48 9.42 -0.66 12.11
C LYS A 48 9.94 0.77 12.00
N ALA A 49 10.47 1.16 10.84
CA ALA A 49 11.01 2.48 10.66
C ALA A 49 9.93 3.56 10.84
N GLU A 50 10.29 4.55 11.65
CA GLU A 50 9.52 5.77 11.78
C GLU A 50 9.86 6.72 10.62
N TRP A 51 8.80 7.27 10.03
CA TRP A 51 8.76 8.39 9.09
C TRP A 51 10.05 8.65 8.28
N GLY A 52 10.12 8.11 7.06
CA GLY A 52 11.18 8.49 6.11
C GLY A 52 12.48 7.72 6.21
N LYS A 53 12.54 6.65 7.02
CA LYS A 53 13.70 5.76 7.17
C LYS A 53 13.36 4.30 6.82
N TRP A 54 12.42 4.07 5.91
CA TRP A 54 11.91 2.74 5.57
C TRP A 54 12.94 1.85 4.89
N VAL A 55 13.86 2.46 4.14
CA VAL A 55 15.00 1.75 3.56
C VAL A 55 16.26 2.11 4.35
N ARG A 56 17.12 1.10 4.55
CA ARG A 56 18.37 1.20 5.29
C ARG A 56 19.49 1.71 4.38
N SER A 57 20.49 2.35 4.99
CA SER A 57 21.66 2.93 4.31
C SER A 57 22.55 1.94 3.55
N ARG A 58 22.27 0.62 3.66
CA ARG A 58 22.95 -0.42 2.89
C ARG A 58 22.59 -0.36 1.40
N ASN A 59 21.41 0.18 1.07
CA ASN A 59 21.04 0.44 -0.32
C ASN A 59 21.67 1.78 -0.76
N MET A 60 22.35 1.79 -1.91
CA MET A 60 22.99 3.00 -2.45
C MET A 60 21.96 4.11 -2.72
N ASP A 61 20.78 3.73 -3.18
CA ASP A 61 19.71 4.64 -3.60
C ASP A 61 18.74 4.94 -2.44
N ASN A 62 19.13 4.63 -1.19
CA ASN A 62 18.26 4.74 -0.02
C ASN A 62 17.63 6.14 0.13
N LYS A 63 18.42 7.20 -0.11
CA LYS A 63 17.93 8.58 0.01
C LYS A 63 16.79 8.86 -0.96
N GLU A 64 16.97 8.49 -2.22
CA GLU A 64 15.98 8.70 -3.29
C GLU A 64 14.73 7.85 -3.03
N ILE A 65 14.91 6.58 -2.67
CA ILE A 65 13.80 5.67 -2.36
C ILE A 65 12.98 6.20 -1.17
N ASN A 66 13.63 6.61 -0.08
CA ASN A 66 12.92 7.16 1.08
C ASN A 66 12.22 8.48 0.74
N GLN A 67 12.82 9.33 -0.09
CA GLN A 67 12.17 10.55 -0.56
C GLN A 67 10.91 10.23 -1.37
N ARG A 68 11.00 9.28 -2.31
CA ARG A 68 9.86 8.84 -3.11
C ARG A 68 8.73 8.24 -2.26
N LEU A 69 9.08 7.45 -1.25
CA LEU A 69 8.10 6.92 -0.30
C LEU A 69 7.41 8.03 0.50
N LYS A 70 8.11 9.12 0.86
CA LYS A 70 7.50 10.29 1.50
C LYS A 70 6.50 11.00 0.57
N GLU A 71 6.85 11.15 -0.70
CA GLU A 71 5.96 11.74 -1.72
C GLU A 71 4.67 10.92 -1.85
N ILE A 72 4.79 9.59 -1.98
CA ILE A 72 3.64 8.67 -2.05
C ILE A 72 2.76 8.77 -0.79
N LEU A 73 3.38 8.85 0.38
CA LEU A 73 2.65 9.02 1.65
C LEU A 73 1.88 10.35 1.67
N SER A 74 2.55 11.46 1.32
CA SER A 74 1.93 12.78 1.28
C SER A 74 0.78 12.86 0.28
N GLN A 75 0.94 12.23 -0.89
CA GLN A 75 -0.12 12.11 -1.88
C GLN A 75 -1.31 11.32 -1.31
N ALA A 76 -1.07 10.16 -0.70
CA ALA A 76 -2.12 9.34 -0.10
C ALA A 76 -2.87 10.07 1.05
N GLU A 77 -2.17 10.87 1.84
CA GLU A 77 -2.78 11.72 2.87
C GLU A 77 -3.69 12.79 2.24
N SER A 78 -3.23 13.44 1.17
CA SER A 78 -4.02 14.46 0.46
C SER A 78 -5.27 13.87 -0.20
N GLU A 79 -5.16 12.67 -0.78
CA GLU A 79 -6.26 11.94 -1.40
C GLU A 79 -7.25 11.45 -0.34
N GLY A 80 -6.76 10.90 0.77
CA GLY A 80 -7.59 10.47 1.90
C GLY A 80 -8.44 11.62 2.46
N ARG A 81 -7.86 12.81 2.59
CA ARG A 81 -8.58 14.03 3.01
C ARG A 81 -9.64 14.48 1.99
N THR A 82 -9.40 14.23 0.70
CA THR A 82 -10.33 14.58 -0.38
C THR A 82 -11.50 13.59 -0.45
N LEU A 83 -11.26 12.31 -0.17
CA LEU A 83 -12.28 11.25 -0.20
C LEU A 83 -13.32 11.34 0.94
N GLU A 84 -13.05 12.04 2.03
CA GLU A 84 -14.09 12.37 3.04
C GLU A 84 -15.27 13.15 2.42
N LYS A 85 -15.07 13.82 1.28
CA LYS A 85 -16.11 14.60 0.60
C LYS A 85 -16.92 13.82 -0.44
N ARG A 86 -16.56 12.57 -0.78
CA ARG A 86 -17.31 11.76 -1.76
C ARG A 86 -17.54 10.33 -1.24
N PRO A 87 -18.80 9.88 -1.10
CA PRO A 87 -19.07 8.50 -0.70
C PRO A 87 -18.45 7.54 -1.72
N LEU A 88 -17.71 6.54 -1.24
CA LEU A 88 -17.15 5.48 -2.07
C LEU A 88 -18.27 4.82 -2.89
N PRO A 89 -18.08 4.58 -4.20
CA PRO A 89 -19.03 3.78 -4.96
C PRO A 89 -19.11 2.41 -4.31
N ARG A 90 -20.32 2.02 -3.89
CA ARG A 90 -20.59 0.69 -3.34
C ARG A 90 -20.06 -0.35 -4.33
N PRO A 91 -19.43 -1.45 -3.87
CA PRO A 91 -19.06 -2.55 -4.75
C PRO A 91 -20.31 -2.97 -5.52
N LYS A 92 -20.21 -3.00 -6.85
CA LYS A 92 -21.31 -3.47 -7.69
C LYS A 92 -21.63 -4.90 -7.25
N PRO A 93 -22.91 -5.23 -6.97
CA PRO A 93 -23.28 -6.60 -6.65
C PRO A 93 -22.79 -7.50 -7.79
N CYS A 94 -22.04 -8.55 -7.44
CA CYS A 94 -21.65 -9.56 -8.42
C CYS A 94 -22.94 -10.10 -9.07
N PRO A 95 -22.99 -10.27 -10.40
CA PRO A 95 -24.11 -10.94 -11.03
C PRO A 95 -24.21 -12.34 -10.44
N THR A 96 -25.28 -12.60 -9.69
CA THR A 96 -25.59 -13.93 -9.16
C THR A 96 -25.77 -14.85 -10.35
N ALA A 97 -24.94 -15.90 -10.44
CA ALA A 97 -25.10 -16.93 -11.45
C ALA A 97 -26.52 -17.52 -11.32
N PRO A 98 -27.27 -17.70 -12.42
CA PRO A 98 -28.57 -18.34 -12.36
C PRO A 98 -28.39 -19.77 -11.84
N VAL A 99 -29.11 -20.10 -10.76
CA VAL A 99 -29.22 -21.46 -10.27
C VAL A 99 -29.97 -22.25 -11.33
N ILE A 100 -29.23 -23.06 -12.10
CA ILE A 100 -29.83 -24.01 -13.04
C ILE A 100 -30.45 -25.12 -12.19
N LEU A 101 -31.77 -25.09 -12.01
CA LEU A 101 -32.51 -26.26 -11.56
C LEU A 101 -32.52 -27.26 -12.72
N SER A 102 -31.79 -28.36 -12.56
CA SER A 102 -31.92 -29.53 -13.44
C SER A 102 -33.24 -30.27 -13.11
N PRO A 103 -33.90 -30.83 -14.14
CA PRO A 103 -35.19 -31.54 -14.01
C PRO A 103 -35.10 -32.85 -13.23
#